data_AF-A0A424KSM1-F1
#
_entry.id   AF-A0A424KSM1-F1
#
_cell.length_a   1.000
_cell.length_b   1.000
_cell.length_c   1.000
_cell.angle_alpha   90.00
_cell.angle_beta   90.00
_cell.angle_gamma   90.00
#
_symmetry.space_group_name_H-M   'P 1'
#
loop_
_entity.id
_entity.type
_entity.pdbx_description
1 polymer ?
#
loop_
_entity_poly.entity_id
_entity_poly.type
_entity_poly.pdbx_seq_one_letter_code
_entity_poly.pdbx_strand_id
1 'polypeptide(L)'
;MYALPGRALAIGWLASGVVAIGIWPLIGPAVGFDPQDTRWALNGAALAALIGGLGLLALMPWKPRRSGDLPTHWLAATTGRLLLIPGVAFLLYSATQPPDKPYILGLAVASLALLVVEVPLIAKAMLRQIALEESAARASEASDPSEG
;
A
#
# COMPACT_ATOMS: atom_id res chain seq x y z
N MET A 1 -20.52 -0.83 -13.54
CA MET A 1 -20.38 -0.62 -12.07
C MET A 1 -18.91 -0.90 -11.73
N TYR A 2 -18.12 0.12 -11.40
CA TYR A 2 -16.68 -0.04 -11.14
C TYR A 2 -16.47 -0.72 -9.78
N ALA A 3 -16.05 -1.98 -9.79
CA ALA A 3 -15.64 -2.71 -8.59
C ALA A 3 -14.13 -2.47 -8.37
N LEU A 4 -13.80 -1.41 -7.63
CA LEU A 4 -12.42 -1.09 -7.26
C LEU A 4 -11.80 -2.22 -6.40
N PRO A 5 -10.48 -2.44 -6.46
CA PRO A 5 -9.79 -3.54 -5.77
C PRO A 5 -9.67 -3.33 -4.26
N GLY A 6 -10.54 -2.53 -3.62
CA GLY A 6 -10.45 -2.19 -2.20
C GLY A 6 -10.40 -3.43 -1.29
N ARG A 7 -11.11 -4.51 -1.63
CA ARG A 7 -11.01 -5.79 -0.91
C ARG A 7 -9.64 -6.45 -1.08
N ALA A 8 -9.10 -6.50 -2.29
CA ALA A 8 -7.79 -7.11 -2.56
C ALA A 8 -6.67 -6.32 -1.87
N LEU A 9 -6.78 -5.00 -1.86
CA LEU A 9 -5.83 -4.12 -1.18
C LEU A 9 -5.94 -4.20 0.34
N ALA A 10 -7.15 -4.30 0.91
CA ALA A 10 -7.31 -4.53 2.35
C ALA A 10 -6.72 -5.87 2.79
N ILE A 11 -6.92 -6.93 2.00
CA ILE A 11 -6.31 -8.25 2.24
C ILE A 11 -4.78 -8.16 2.10
N GLY A 12 -4.27 -7.51 1.06
CA GLY A 12 -2.84 -7.30 0.84
C GLY A 12 -2.18 -6.52 1.97
N TRP A 13 -2.82 -5.45 2.43
CA TRP A 13 -2.41 -4.68 3.60
C TRP A 13 -2.35 -5.56 4.86
N LEU A 14 -3.42 -6.29 5.18
CA LEU A 14 -3.44 -7.20 6.34
C LEU A 14 -2.32 -8.25 6.26
N ALA A 15 -2.16 -8.90 5.10
CA ALA A 15 -1.14 -9.92 4.90
C ALA A 15 0.28 -9.33 5.08
N SER A 16 0.55 -8.17 4.48
CA SER A 16 1.83 -7.49 4.61
C SER A 16 2.13 -7.05 6.04
N GLY A 17 1.12 -6.58 6.79
CA GLY A 17 1.27 -6.23 8.20
C GLY A 17 1.58 -7.45 9.07
N VAL A 18 0.86 -8.56 8.88
CA VAL A 18 1.10 -9.81 9.60
C VAL A 18 2.51 -10.34 9.34
N VAL A 19 2.96 -10.34 8.08
CA VAL A 19 4.31 -10.79 7.72
C VAL A 19 5.37 -9.86 8.31
N ALA A 20 5.21 -8.53 8.15
CA ALA A 20 6.18 -7.56 8.61
C ALA A 20 6.34 -7.53 10.13
N ILE A 21 5.27 -7.79 10.88
CA ILE A 21 5.32 -7.91 12.35
C ILE A 21 5.83 -9.30 12.75
N GLY A 22 5.29 -10.36 12.15
CA GLY A 22 5.57 -11.74 12.50
C GLY A 22 6.98 -12.23 12.17
N ILE A 23 7.74 -11.50 11.34
CA ILE A 23 9.10 -11.88 10.98
C ILE A 23 10.12 -11.57 12.08
N TRP A 24 9.85 -10.58 12.93
CA TRP A 24 10.81 -10.11 13.95
C TRP A 24 11.09 -11.11 15.08
N PRO A 25 10.12 -11.87 15.61
CA PRO A 25 10.40 -12.91 16.60
C PRO A 25 11.27 -14.06 16.06
N LEU A 26 11.30 -14.25 14.73
CA LEU A 26 12.10 -15.28 14.07
C LEU A 26 13.50 -14.77 13.71
N ILE A 27 13.57 -13.56 13.14
CA ILE A 27 14.83 -12.97 12.65
C ILE A 27 15.63 -12.31 13.78
N GLY A 28 14.97 -11.66 14.74
CA GLY A 28 15.62 -10.93 15.84
C GLY A 28 16.67 -11.79 16.56
N PRO A 29 16.31 -12.99 17.07
CA PRO A 29 17.27 -13.90 17.69
C PRO A 29 18.40 -14.36 16.74
N ALA A 30 18.08 -14.57 15.45
CA ALA A 30 19.04 -15.03 14.46
C ALA A 30 20.11 -13.99 14.10
N VAL A 31 19.79 -12.69 14.26
CA VAL A 31 20.70 -11.56 13.98
C VAL A 31 21.37 -11.05 15.27
N GLY A 32 21.09 -11.68 16.42
CA GLY A 32 21.68 -11.32 17.71
C GLY A 32 21.06 -10.07 18.35
N PHE A 33 19.82 -9.72 17.99
CA PHE A 33 19.09 -8.65 18.65
C PHE A 33 18.67 -9.06 20.05
N ASP A 34 18.85 -8.16 21.01
CA ASP A 34 18.34 -8.35 22.36
C ASP A 34 16.79 -8.28 22.34
N PRO A 35 16.06 -8.85 23.33
CA PRO A 35 14.60 -8.79 23.35
C PRO A 35 14.05 -7.36 23.31
N GLN A 36 14.80 -6.38 23.81
CA GLN A 36 14.42 -4.97 23.75
C GLN A 36 14.47 -4.43 22.31
N ASP A 37 15.52 -4.76 21.55
CA ASP A 37 15.66 -4.35 20.14
C ASP A 37 14.57 -4.98 19.26
N THR A 38 14.25 -6.25 19.52
CA THR A 38 13.17 -6.96 18.82
C THR A 38 11.81 -6.29 19.08
N ARG A 39 11.56 -5.83 20.31
CA ARG A 39 10.34 -5.07 20.65
C ARG A 39 10.28 -3.73 19.93
N TRP A 40 11.40 -3.02 19.83
CA TRP A 40 11.45 -1.77 19.08
C TRP A 40 11.19 -1.97 17.58
N ALA A 41 11.75 -3.01 16.98
CA ALA A 41 11.48 -3.36 15.59
C ALA A 41 10.01 -3.73 15.35
N LEU A 42 9.39 -4.48 16.27
CA LEU A 42 7.96 -4.77 16.25
C LEU A 42 7.10 -3.51 16.31
N ASN A 43 7.44 -2.56 17.19
CA ASN A 43 6.73 -1.28 17.31
C ASN A 43 6.84 -0.45 16.03
N GLY A 44 8.03 -0.43 15.40
CA GLY A 44 8.24 0.23 14.11
C GLY A 44 7.39 -0.40 13.00
N ALA A 45 7.38 -1.74 12.92
CA ALA A 45 6.56 -2.47 11.95
C ALA A 45 5.05 -2.24 12.16
N ALA A 46 4.59 -2.22 13.43
CA ALA A 46 3.21 -1.94 13.79
C ALA A 46 2.79 -0.51 13.42
N LEU A 47 3.66 0.49 13.65
CA LEU A 47 3.37 1.86 13.25
C LEU A 47 3.25 2.01 11.74
N ALA A 48 4.17 1.41 10.97
CA ALA A 48 4.10 1.42 9.52
C ALA A 48 2.82 0.74 9.00
N ALA A 49 2.41 -0.38 9.60
CA ALA A 49 1.15 -1.05 9.28
C ALA A 49 -0.07 -0.16 9.60
N LEU A 50 -0.06 0.57 10.71
CA LEU A 50 -1.12 1.53 11.07
C LEU A 50 -1.19 2.70 10.09
N ILE A 51 -0.05 3.30 9.72
CA ILE A 51 0.02 4.38 8.73
C ILE A 51 -0.51 3.89 7.37
N GLY A 52 -0.09 2.69 6.97
CA GLY A 52 -0.63 2.01 5.80
C GLY A 52 -2.16 1.88 5.89
N GLY A 53 -2.66 1.32 6.98
CA GLY A 53 -4.10 1.07 7.17
C GLY A 53 -4.93 2.34 7.17
N LEU A 54 -4.47 3.38 7.87
CA LEU A 54 -5.13 4.69 7.91
C LEU A 54 -5.17 5.34 6.52
N GLY A 55 -4.09 5.28 5.75
CA GLY A 55 -4.11 5.79 4.38
C GLY A 55 -5.00 4.95 3.45
N LEU A 56 -5.13 3.63 3.71
CA LEU A 56 -6.09 2.80 2.97
C LEU A 56 -7.55 3.18 3.30
N LEU A 57 -7.84 3.42 4.57
CA LEU A 57 -9.17 3.85 5.06
C LEU A 57 -9.51 5.25 4.57
N ALA A 58 -8.55 6.16 4.48
CA ALA A 58 -8.75 7.49 3.89
C ALA A 58 -9.13 7.42 2.40
N LEU A 59 -8.67 6.38 1.69
CA LEU A 59 -8.98 6.13 0.28
C LEU A 59 -10.24 5.30 0.05
N MET A 60 -10.78 4.68 1.10
CA MET A 60 -11.86 3.72 1.00
C MET A 60 -13.25 4.37 0.77
N PRO A 61 -13.59 5.52 1.37
CA PRO A 61 -14.67 6.35 0.88
C PRO A 61 -14.02 7.30 -0.15
N TRP A 62 -14.54 7.54 -1.34
CA TRP A 62 -15.60 8.52 -1.54
C TRP A 62 -15.97 8.49 -3.03
N LYS A 63 -17.09 7.81 -3.34
CA LYS A 63 -17.92 7.97 -4.56
C LYS A 63 -17.23 7.63 -5.90
N PRO A 64 -17.84 6.82 -6.79
CA PRO A 64 -17.38 6.68 -8.17
C PRO A 64 -17.42 8.06 -8.84
N ARG A 65 -16.26 8.70 -9.05
CA ARG A 65 -16.16 9.90 -9.88
C ARG A 65 -15.93 9.48 -11.33
N ARG A 66 -16.19 10.41 -12.25
CA ARG A 66 -16.17 10.20 -13.71
C ARG A 66 -14.87 9.49 -14.14
N SER A 67 -15.01 8.53 -15.04
CA SER A 67 -14.06 7.47 -15.43
C SER A 67 -12.64 7.90 -15.81
N GLY A 68 -12.38 9.18 -16.09
CA GLY A 68 -11.07 9.66 -16.57
C GLY A 68 -9.98 9.79 -15.50
N ASP A 69 -10.31 10.11 -14.24
CA ASP A 69 -9.30 10.57 -13.26
C ASP A 69 -9.00 9.56 -12.13
N LEU A 70 -9.80 8.49 -12.04
CA LEU A 70 -9.77 7.50 -10.96
C LEU A 70 -8.41 6.76 -10.80
N PRO A 71 -7.76 6.32 -11.89
CA PRO A 71 -6.47 5.62 -11.79
C PRO A 71 -5.36 6.55 -11.28
N THR A 72 -5.34 7.79 -11.74
CA THR A 72 -4.32 8.79 -11.40
C THR A 72 -4.39 9.22 -9.94
N HIS A 73 -5.60 9.39 -9.39
CA HIS A 73 -5.79 9.73 -7.97
C HIS A 73 -5.39 8.56 -7.05
N TRP A 74 -5.68 7.33 -7.45
CA TRP A 74 -5.26 6.14 -6.70
C TRP A 74 -3.75 5.96 -6.71
N LEU A 75 -3.11 6.17 -7.87
CA LEU A 75 -1.67 6.13 -8.00
C LEU A 75 -1.01 7.24 -7.17
N ALA A 76 -1.54 8.47 -7.25
CA ALA A 76 -1.03 9.62 -6.50
C ALA A 76 -1.19 9.45 -4.98
N ALA A 77 -2.32 8.90 -4.53
CA ALA A 77 -2.56 8.65 -3.11
C ALA A 77 -1.73 7.48 -2.57
N THR A 78 -1.57 6.40 -3.35
CA THR A 78 -0.68 5.29 -2.98
C THR A 78 0.76 5.78 -2.90
N THR A 79 1.20 6.56 -3.89
CA THR A 79 2.53 7.20 -3.90
C THR A 79 2.71 8.12 -2.70
N GLY A 80 1.72 8.97 -2.39
CA GLY A 80 1.73 9.84 -1.21
C GLY A 80 1.84 9.06 0.09
N ARG A 81 1.10 7.95 0.22
CA ARG A 81 1.17 7.07 1.40
C ARG A 81 2.52 6.39 1.53
N LEU A 82 3.08 5.93 0.41
CA LEU A 82 4.40 5.30 0.34
C LEU A 82 5.53 6.27 0.67
N LEU A 83 5.38 7.56 0.33
CA LEU A 83 6.31 8.63 0.69
C LEU A 83 6.13 9.09 2.14
N LEU A 84 4.92 8.96 2.70
CA LEU A 84 4.66 9.33 4.09
C LEU A 84 5.45 8.45 5.07
N ILE A 85 5.62 7.16 4.79
CA ILE A 85 6.32 6.24 5.69
C ILE A 85 7.81 6.61 5.88
N PRO A 86 8.64 6.81 4.82
CA PRO A 86 10.00 7.32 4.99
C PRO A 86 10.05 8.75 5.54
N GLY A 87 9.04 9.60 5.26
CA GLY A 87 8.91 10.92 5.89
C GLY A 87 8.73 10.84 7.41
N VAL A 88 7.87 9.94 7.88
CA VAL A 88 7.69 9.66 9.31
C VAL A 88 8.97 9.03 9.90
N ALA A 89 9.63 8.13 9.17
CA ALA A 89 10.91 7.56 9.57
C ALA A 89 11.97 8.65 9.83
N PHE A 90 12.07 9.61 8.92
CA PHE A 90 13.00 10.72 9.00
C PHE A 90 12.70 11.63 10.19
N LEU A 91 11.42 12.00 10.40
CA LEU A 91 11.01 12.82 11.54
C LEU A 91 11.33 12.13 12.87
N LEU A 92 11.03 10.83 12.99
CA LEU A 92 11.33 10.07 14.20
C LEU A 92 12.83 9.93 14.44
N TYR A 93 13.61 9.63 13.40
CA TYR A 93 15.07 9.62 13.49
C TYR A 93 15.65 10.97 13.93
N SER A 94 15.07 12.07 13.45
CA SER A 94 15.50 13.42 13.84
C SER A 94 15.11 13.81 15.26
N ALA A 95 14.05 13.21 15.81
CA ALA A 95 13.48 13.55 17.11
C ALA A 95 14.06 12.72 18.27
N THR A 96 14.54 11.51 18.02
CA THR A 96 15.09 10.62 19.07
C THR A 96 16.63 10.65 19.06
N GLN A 97 17.24 11.23 20.10
CA GLN A 97 18.66 11.00 20.41
C GLN A 97 18.78 10.19 21.72
N PRO A 98 19.50 9.05 21.73
CA PRO A 98 20.14 8.36 20.59
C PRO A 98 19.12 7.65 19.67
N PRO A 99 19.44 7.44 18.38
CA PRO A 99 18.53 6.80 17.44
C PRO A 99 18.42 5.29 17.73
N ASP A 100 17.22 4.84 18.08
CA ASP A 100 16.90 3.42 18.24
C ASP A 100 16.90 2.73 16.87
N LYS A 101 18.09 2.32 16.42
CA LYS A 101 18.36 1.64 15.13
C LYS A 101 17.36 0.52 14.77
N PRO A 102 16.94 -0.39 15.67
CA PRO A 102 16.03 -1.47 15.32
C PRO A 102 14.60 -1.00 15.01
N TYR A 103 14.17 0.12 15.58
CA TYR A 103 12.85 0.70 15.31
C TYR A 103 12.68 1.10 13.84
N ILE A 104 13.70 1.77 13.29
CA ILE A 104 13.70 2.23 11.88
C ILE A 104 13.78 1.06 10.93
N LEU A 105 14.55 0.01 11.29
CA LEU A 105 14.63 -1.21 10.52
C LEU A 105 13.25 -1.91 10.43
N GLY A 106 12.53 -1.97 11.55
CA GLY A 106 11.13 -2.43 11.62
C GLY A 106 10.21 -1.68 10.67
N LEU A 107 10.29 -0.35 10.71
CA LEU A 107 9.50 0.53 9.85
C LEU A 107 9.84 0.35 8.35
N ALA A 108 11.12 0.21 8.02
CA ALA A 108 11.59 0.03 6.64
C ALA A 108 11.14 -1.31 6.05
N VAL A 109 11.28 -2.42 6.80
CA VAL A 109 10.84 -3.76 6.37
C VAL A 109 9.33 -3.79 6.12
N ALA A 110 8.54 -3.19 7.02
CA ALA A 110 7.10 -3.08 6.84
C ALA A 110 6.69 -2.25 5.61
N SER A 111 7.42 -1.16 5.35
CA SER A 111 7.22 -0.34 4.15
C SER A 111 7.51 -1.12 2.86
N LEU A 112 8.60 -1.89 2.85
CA LEU A 112 8.98 -2.72 1.71
C LEU A 112 7.95 -3.82 1.46
N ALA A 113 7.46 -4.46 2.52
CA ALA A 113 6.41 -5.48 2.42
C ALA A 113 5.12 -4.92 1.81
N LEU A 114 4.71 -3.71 2.20
CA LEU A 114 3.56 -3.02 1.61
C LEU A 114 3.78 -2.72 0.12
N LEU A 115 4.95 -2.20 -0.25
CA LEU A 115 5.31 -1.90 -1.64
C LEU A 115 5.20 -3.12 -2.55
N VAL A 116 5.79 -4.24 -2.13
CA VAL A 116 5.85 -5.48 -2.91
C VAL A 116 4.44 -6.05 -3.18
N VAL A 117 3.49 -5.81 -2.27
CA VAL A 117 2.12 -6.33 -2.40
C VAL A 117 1.19 -5.35 -3.11
N GLU A 118 1.22 -4.07 -2.75
CA GLU A 118 0.25 -3.10 -3.26
C GLU A 118 0.51 -2.68 -4.71
N VAL A 119 1.77 -2.50 -5.10
CA VAL A 119 2.12 -2.04 -6.46
C VAL A 119 1.62 -3.02 -7.53
N PRO A 120 1.85 -4.36 -7.43
CA PRO A 120 1.33 -5.30 -8.41
C PRO A 120 -0.20 -5.37 -8.43
N LEU A 121 -0.85 -5.25 -7.28
CA LEU A 121 -2.32 -5.28 -7.18
C LEU A 121 -2.96 -4.08 -7.89
N ILE A 122 -2.38 -2.90 -7.72
CA ILE A 122 -2.82 -1.67 -8.39
C ILE A 122 -2.57 -1.79 -9.90
N ALA A 123 -1.37 -2.22 -10.31
CA ALA A 123 -1.04 -2.41 -11.72
C ALA A 123 -2.01 -3.39 -12.41
N LYS A 124 -2.30 -4.53 -11.77
CA LYS A 124 -3.26 -5.52 -12.30
C LYS A 124 -4.69 -4.96 -12.38
N ALA A 125 -5.09 -4.16 -11.40
CA ALA A 125 -6.41 -3.51 -11.42
C ALA A 125 -6.51 -2.48 -12.54
N MET A 126 -5.48 -1.68 -12.78
CA MET A 126 -5.42 -0.71 -13.87
C MET A 126 -5.48 -1.40 -15.25
N LEU A 127 -4.67 -2.45 -15.47
CA LEU A 127 -4.69 -3.21 -16.71
C LEU A 127 -6.07 -3.82 -17.00
N ARG A 128 -6.75 -4.32 -15.96
CA ARG A 128 -8.11 -4.85 -16.10
C ARG A 128 -9.12 -3.76 -16.46
N GLN A 129 -8.96 -2.54 -15.95
CA GLN A 129 -9.82 -1.42 -16.30
C GLN A 129 -9.64 -1.00 -17.76
N ILE A 130 -8.39 -0.87 -18.22
CA ILE A 130 -8.08 -0.52 -19.62
C ILE A 130 -8.72 -1.53 -20.58
N ALA A 131 -8.58 -2.83 -20.30
CA ALA A 131 -9.17 -3.87 -21.15
C ALA A 131 -10.71 -3.82 -21.19
N LEU A 132 -11.36 -3.48 -20.08
CA LEU A 132 -12.81 -3.33 -20.04
C LEU A 132 -13.29 -2.11 -20.83
N GLU A 133 -12.58 -0.99 -20.72
CA GLU A 133 -12.89 0.24 -21.46
C GLU A 133 -12.71 0.05 -22.97
N GLU A 134 -11.64 -0.63 -23.40
CA GLU A 134 -11.42 -0.96 -24.81
C GLU A 134 -12.52 -1.89 -25.35
N SER A 135 -12.95 -2.89 -24.57
CA SER A 135 -14.05 -3.77 -24.97
C SER A 135 -15.39 -3.06 -25.08
N ALA A 136 -15.66 -2.08 -24.21
CA ALA A 136 -16.87 -1.28 -24.24
C ALA A 136 -16.88 -0.30 -25.43
N ALA A 137 -15.73 0.31 -25.74
CA ALA A 137 -15.57 1.18 -26.91
C ALA A 137 -15.83 0.40 -28.21
N ARG A 138 -15.23 -0.79 -28.37
CA ARG A 138 -15.46 -1.66 -29.53
C ARG A 138 -16.91 -2.12 -29.65
N ALA A 139 -17.57 -2.40 -28.53
CA ALA A 139 -18.99 -2.76 -28.53
C ALA A 139 -19.89 -1.58 -28.95
N SER A 140 -19.52 -0.35 -28.55
CA SER A 140 -20.21 0.88 -28.96
C SER A 140 -20.07 1.12 -30.46
N GLU A 141 -18.85 1.00 -31.01
CA GLU A 141 -18.58 1.15 -32.45
C GLU A 141 -19.29 0.08 -33.29
N ALA A 142 -19.36 -1.16 -32.79
CA ALA A 142 -20.09 -2.23 -33.46
C ALA A 142 -21.62 -2.08 -33.38
N SER A 143 -22.13 -1.34 -32.38
CA SER A 143 -23.55 -1.06 -32.20
C SER A 143 -24.03 0.21 -32.93
N ASP A 144 -23.15 0.90 -33.64
CA ASP A 144 -23.46 2.07 -34.46
C ASP A 144 -23.43 1.75 -35.98
N PRO A 145 -24.28 0.85 -36.53
CA PRO A 145 -24.40 0.62 -37.96
C PRO A 145 -25.54 1.45 -38.58
N SER A 146 -25.38 2.78 -38.69
CA SER A 146 -26.09 3.66 -39.66
C SER A 146 -25.76 5.11 -39.30
N GLU A 147 -25.18 5.94 -40.15
CA GLU A 147 -25.80 6.41 -41.39
C GLU A 147 -24.83 6.32 -42.59
N GLY A 148 -25.17 5.46 -43.54
CA GLY A 148 -24.63 5.41 -44.90
C GLY A 148 -25.78 5.21 -45.87
#